data_AF-A0A3R6YAR5-F1
#
_entry.id   AF-A0A3R6YAR5-F1
#
_cell.length_a   1.000
_cell.length_b   1.000
_cell.length_c   1.000
_cell.angle_alpha   90.00
_cell.angle_beta   90.00
_cell.angle_gamma   90.00
#
_symmetry.space_group_name_H-M   'P 1'
#
loop_
_entity.id
_entity.type
_entity.pdbx_description
1 polymer ?
#
loop_
_entity_poly.entity_id
_entity_poly.type
_entity_poly.pdbx_seq_one_letter_code
_entity_poly.pdbx_strand_id
1 'polypeptide(L)'
;MLGTLEIYDNQEPVDAIFAFLQPMRTSSSTVAFEFMLRQLLQVVCQPAIATCTRTIPRLFHHPIVVADPVGPLQVFEGDEPADRVFELANRFNLSSVVRDQILNTVCVDIKAAINVTCTRFAPVVFQIPITKNASEPPVGMLQILQGSSMLSHYAIFRFGHEHDLSPEAQASMLPGVCEASQLPCTRTRSLRHIAVRDQLGIPFFADDEPADVVYWYGTSRNWTLMERKQWLAELCQIQRAGEPLLNCTRAEARLFHLPVMETADKEIGTLEVLEDQEPIDQVYAFLEKHDLFQTAPVNESLANITCQHVPCTRLRPRRILFTMQATYLGLKHSIQLVQPEEDWVCAESFGSKKCQHYVQVKCIEYCAKHMPSWAECEGTFVLKNASVDRACVPLDVMGNALRQHLTYYEEDLWKKPNGKDLYAKLGLVKGATSDEIEAAYHALVLRFNNETEPQKYEKLRAAYDTLHDPVKKYYYDLPCLKFFGLCGKRQADGGISISMDN
;
A
#
# COMPACT_ATOMS: atom_id res chain seq x y z
N MET A 1 -3.55 41.72 8.57
CA MET A 1 -4.81 42.43 8.88
C MET A 1 -5.93 41.47 8.52
N LEU A 2 -6.85 41.15 9.44
CA LEU A 2 -7.82 40.05 9.28
C LEU A 2 -9.09 40.41 8.50
N GLY A 3 -9.22 41.66 8.08
CA GLY A 3 -10.42 42.18 7.43
C GLY A 3 -11.46 42.70 8.44
N THR A 4 -12.68 42.91 7.96
CA THR A 4 -13.81 43.43 8.74
C THR A 4 -14.76 42.28 9.09
N LEU A 5 -15.13 42.16 10.37
CA LEU A 5 -16.16 41.23 10.83
C LEU A 5 -17.54 41.86 10.64
N GLU A 6 -18.38 41.25 9.81
CA GLU A 6 -19.77 41.65 9.60
C GLU A 6 -20.69 40.62 10.26
N ILE A 7 -21.67 41.08 11.03
CA ILE A 7 -22.66 40.24 11.71
C ILE A 7 -24.04 40.77 11.35
N TYR A 8 -24.88 39.92 10.76
CA TYR A 8 -26.22 40.26 10.34
C TYR A 8 -27.25 39.86 11.40
N ASP A 9 -28.37 40.58 11.50
CA ASP A 9 -29.41 40.38 12.53
C ASP A 9 -30.00 38.96 12.56
N ASN A 10 -29.93 38.23 11.44
CA ASN A 10 -30.42 36.87 11.29
C ASN A 10 -29.36 35.79 11.56
N GLN A 11 -28.17 36.18 12.03
CA GLN A 11 -27.05 35.28 12.27
C GLN A 11 -26.65 35.28 13.75
N GLU A 12 -26.29 34.10 14.27
CA GLU A 12 -25.69 34.02 15.60
C GLU A 12 -24.29 34.65 15.56
N PRO A 13 -23.98 35.65 16.42
CA PRO A 13 -22.69 36.35 16.38
C PRO A 13 -21.49 35.40 16.56
N VAL A 14 -21.66 34.34 17.35
CA VAL A 14 -20.64 33.29 17.57
C VAL A 14 -20.24 32.59 16.27
N ASP A 15 -21.19 32.29 15.39
CA ASP A 15 -20.89 31.64 14.10
C ASP A 15 -20.18 32.60 13.15
N ALA A 16 -20.57 33.87 13.15
CA ALA A 16 -19.93 34.91 12.34
C ALA A 16 -18.46 35.09 12.74
N ILE A 17 -18.18 35.14 14.04
CA ILE A 17 -16.81 35.22 14.58
C ILE A 17 -16.00 33.99 14.17
N PHE A 18 -16.57 32.79 14.31
CA PHE A 18 -15.86 31.57 13.94
C PHE A 18 -15.54 31.51 12.44
N ALA A 19 -16.51 31.85 11.58
CA ALA A 19 -16.31 31.91 10.13
C ALA A 19 -15.22 32.93 9.74
N PHE A 20 -15.21 34.09 10.40
CA PHE A 20 -14.17 35.12 10.20
C PHE A 20 -12.77 34.63 10.59
N LEU A 21 -12.66 33.81 11.63
CA LEU A 21 -11.38 33.25 12.08
C LEU A 21 -10.95 31.98 11.32
N GLN A 22 -11.85 31.35 10.55
CA GLN A 22 -11.62 30.08 9.88
C GLN A 22 -10.32 30.05 9.03
N PRO A 23 -9.97 31.08 8.24
CA PRO A 23 -8.73 31.07 7.45
C PRO A 23 -7.45 30.95 8.28
N MET A 24 -7.49 31.35 9.56
CA MET A 24 -6.34 31.22 10.47
C MET A 24 -6.23 29.84 11.11
N ARG A 25 -7.30 29.04 11.11
CA ARG A 25 -7.29 27.69 11.70
C ARG A 25 -6.29 26.77 10.99
N THR A 26 -6.06 26.99 9.69
CA THR A 26 -5.12 26.20 8.88
C THR A 26 -3.68 26.68 8.98
N SER A 27 -3.44 27.93 9.39
CA SER A 27 -2.11 28.54 9.41
C SER A 27 -1.55 28.79 10.81
N SER A 28 -2.39 28.72 11.84
CA SER A 28 -2.04 29.02 13.24
C SER A 28 -2.15 27.77 14.11
N SER A 29 -1.42 27.74 15.23
CA SER A 29 -1.61 26.70 16.23
C SER A 29 -3.04 26.75 16.81
N THR A 30 -3.58 25.58 17.16
CA THR A 30 -4.91 25.42 17.78
C THR A 30 -5.08 26.33 19.01
N VAL A 31 -4.05 26.46 19.83
CA VAL A 31 -4.05 27.32 21.04
C VAL A 31 -4.25 28.79 20.70
N ALA A 32 -3.57 29.29 19.66
CA ALA A 32 -3.71 30.68 19.24
C ALA A 32 -5.09 30.96 18.61
N PHE A 33 -5.64 30.00 17.87
CA PHE A 33 -7.00 30.08 17.35
C PHE A 33 -8.03 30.19 18.47
N GLU A 34 -7.98 29.29 19.45
CA GLU A 34 -8.90 29.31 20.60
C GLU A 34 -8.81 30.61 21.40
N PHE A 35 -7.59 31.12 21.59
CA PHE A 35 -7.39 32.40 22.27
C PHE A 35 -8.06 33.55 21.53
N MET A 36 -7.86 33.65 20.21
CA MET A 36 -8.48 34.71 19.39
C MET A 36 -10.01 34.60 19.38
N LEU A 37 -10.55 33.39 19.27
CA LEU A 37 -11.99 33.14 19.34
C LEU A 37 -12.58 33.62 20.66
N ARG A 38 -11.95 33.26 21.79
CA ARG A 38 -12.41 33.71 23.12
C ARG A 38 -12.36 35.23 23.27
N GLN A 39 -11.30 35.88 22.79
CA GLN A 39 -11.17 37.34 22.86
C GLN A 39 -12.28 38.04 22.06
N LEU A 40 -12.54 37.61 20.82
CA LEU A 40 -13.61 38.20 20.00
C LEU A 40 -15.00 37.94 20.60
N LEU A 41 -15.25 36.74 21.13
CA LEU A 41 -16.50 36.45 21.82
C LEU A 41 -16.72 37.36 23.03
N GLN A 42 -15.68 37.62 23.84
CA GLN A 42 -15.78 38.53 24.99
C GLN A 42 -16.10 39.97 24.60
N VAL A 43 -15.64 40.43 23.44
CA VAL A 43 -15.90 41.79 22.96
C VAL A 43 -17.28 41.87 22.30
N VAL A 44 -17.61 40.95 21.39
CA VAL A 44 -18.82 41.02 20.57
C VAL A 44 -20.08 40.59 21.33
N CYS A 45 -20.00 39.56 22.19
CA CYS A 45 -21.16 39.03 22.92
C CYS A 45 -21.55 39.86 24.15
N GLN A 46 -21.31 41.17 24.12
CA GLN A 46 -21.77 42.10 25.14
C GLN A 46 -23.14 42.67 24.76
N PRO A 47 -24.06 42.91 25.72
CA PRO A 47 -25.41 43.40 25.44
C PRO A 47 -25.45 44.71 24.64
N ALA A 48 -24.39 45.51 24.70
CA ALA A 48 -24.26 46.78 23.98
C ALA A 48 -23.86 46.62 22.50
N ILE A 49 -23.38 45.44 22.08
CA ILE A 49 -22.88 45.18 20.72
C ILE A 49 -23.78 44.14 20.02
N ALA A 50 -23.86 42.93 20.55
CA ALA A 50 -24.71 41.87 20.02
C ALA A 50 -25.15 40.92 21.13
N THR A 51 -26.39 40.42 21.05
CA THR A 51 -26.89 39.41 21.98
C THR A 51 -26.55 38.02 21.44
N CYS A 52 -25.59 37.35 22.07
CA CYS A 52 -25.28 35.95 21.77
C CYS A 52 -26.20 35.03 22.55
N THR A 53 -26.85 34.09 21.86
CA THR A 53 -27.69 33.06 22.49
C THR A 53 -26.87 31.89 23.00
N ARG A 54 -25.63 31.76 22.52
CA ARG A 54 -24.67 30.73 22.93
C ARG A 54 -23.24 31.24 22.97
N THR A 55 -22.32 30.38 23.39
CA THR A 55 -20.87 30.68 23.49
C THR A 55 -20.01 29.76 22.63
N ILE A 56 -20.59 28.69 22.07
CA ILE A 56 -19.89 27.68 21.29
C ILE A 56 -20.37 27.76 19.84
N PRO A 57 -19.48 27.89 18.84
CA PRO A 57 -19.85 27.99 17.42
C PRO A 57 -20.46 26.68 16.91
N ARG A 58 -21.35 26.80 15.92
CA ARG A 58 -22.00 25.67 15.27
C ARG A 58 -21.20 25.35 14.01
N LEU A 59 -20.64 24.16 13.98
CA LEU A 59 -19.76 23.68 12.92
C LEU A 59 -20.53 23.06 11.76
N PHE A 60 -21.68 22.46 12.05
CA PHE A 60 -22.50 21.79 11.05
C PHE A 60 -23.98 22.01 11.33
N HIS A 61 -24.73 22.29 10.27
CA HIS A 61 -26.18 22.41 10.30
C HIS A 61 -26.76 22.00 8.96
N HIS A 62 -27.25 20.76 8.86
CA HIS A 62 -27.92 20.28 7.67
C HIS A 62 -29.20 19.51 8.01
N PRO A 63 -30.29 19.73 7.26
CA PRO A 63 -31.47 18.89 7.36
C PRO A 63 -31.13 17.49 6.88
N ILE A 64 -31.38 16.50 7.73
CA ILE A 64 -31.24 15.10 7.33
C ILE A 64 -32.59 14.62 6.82
N VAL A 65 -32.62 14.15 5.58
CA VAL A 65 -33.83 13.63 4.92
C VAL A 65 -33.66 12.13 4.72
N VAL A 66 -34.42 11.33 5.47
CA VAL A 66 -34.44 9.86 5.33
C VAL A 66 -35.89 9.44 5.19
N ALA A 67 -36.39 9.45 3.94
CA ALA A 67 -37.80 9.31 3.56
C ALA A 67 -38.70 10.43 4.11
N ASP A 68 -38.70 10.65 5.43
CA ASP A 68 -39.32 11.78 6.12
C ASP A 68 -38.24 12.74 6.67
N PRO A 69 -38.53 14.05 6.83
CA PRO A 69 -37.60 15.00 7.44
C PRO A 69 -37.33 14.64 8.90
N VAL A 70 -36.08 14.26 9.21
CA VAL A 70 -35.65 13.82 10.55
C VAL A 70 -35.22 15.01 11.42
N GLY A 71 -35.41 16.24 10.91
CA GLY A 71 -34.93 17.48 11.53
C GLY A 71 -33.47 17.78 11.23
N PRO A 72 -32.98 18.97 11.61
CA PRO A 72 -31.60 19.36 11.36
C PRO A 72 -30.63 18.70 12.34
N LEU A 73 -29.58 18.08 11.82
CA LEU A 73 -28.44 17.67 12.63
C LEU A 73 -27.56 18.89 12.90
N GLN A 74 -27.20 19.08 14.17
CA GLN A 74 -26.33 20.17 14.62
C GLN A 74 -25.10 19.59 15.29
N VAL A 75 -23.92 20.08 14.91
CA VAL A 75 -22.65 19.76 15.55
C VAL A 75 -22.02 21.08 15.98
N PHE A 76 -21.66 21.21 17.25
CA PHE A 76 -20.99 22.38 17.80
C PHE A 76 -19.50 22.12 17.96
N GLU A 77 -18.71 23.18 18.15
CA GLU A 77 -17.29 23.04 18.42
C GLU A 77 -17.04 22.29 19.73
N GLY A 78 -16.17 21.28 19.68
CA GLY A 78 -15.89 20.37 20.80
C GLY A 78 -16.81 19.15 20.84
N ASP A 79 -17.90 19.12 20.06
CA ASP A 79 -18.69 17.90 19.91
C ASP A 79 -17.95 16.87 19.05
N GLU A 80 -18.07 15.60 19.41
CA GLU A 80 -17.78 14.51 18.48
C GLU A 80 -18.99 14.32 17.55
N PRO A 81 -18.85 14.46 16.21
CA PRO A 81 -19.97 14.31 15.29
C PRO A 81 -20.67 12.95 15.40
N ALA A 82 -19.93 11.88 15.72
CA ALA A 82 -20.51 10.56 15.94
C ALA A 82 -21.52 10.51 17.09
N ASP A 83 -21.30 11.25 18.17
CA ASP A 83 -22.27 11.30 19.28
C ASP A 83 -23.58 11.94 18.84
N ARG A 84 -23.49 13.06 18.11
CA ARG A 84 -24.66 13.79 17.60
C ARG A 84 -25.47 12.97 16.61
N VAL A 85 -24.78 12.23 15.74
CA VAL A 85 -25.45 11.31 14.79
C VAL A 85 -26.14 10.16 15.53
N PHE A 86 -25.51 9.58 16.55
CA PHE A 86 -26.15 8.53 17.35
C PHE A 86 -27.33 9.05 18.17
N GLU A 87 -27.22 10.25 18.74
CA GLU A 87 -28.32 10.91 19.45
C GLU A 87 -29.54 11.09 18.53
N LEU A 88 -29.30 11.59 17.30
CA LEU A 88 -30.34 11.72 16.27
C LEU A 88 -30.94 10.35 15.90
N ALA A 89 -30.08 9.37 15.63
CA ALA A 89 -30.52 8.03 15.25
C ALA A 89 -31.38 7.37 16.34
N ASN A 90 -31.02 7.51 17.60
CA ASN A 90 -31.81 6.98 18.72
C ASN A 90 -33.15 7.71 18.85
N ARG A 91 -33.16 9.03 18.68
CA ARG A 91 -34.38 9.85 18.79
C ARG A 91 -35.44 9.47 17.75
N PHE A 92 -35.00 9.11 16.55
CA PHE A 92 -35.88 8.76 15.42
C PHE A 92 -35.88 7.26 15.09
N ASN A 93 -35.29 6.43 15.97
CA ASN A 93 -35.19 4.99 15.83
C ASN A 93 -34.66 4.53 14.45
N LEU A 94 -33.64 5.23 13.95
CA LEU A 94 -33.03 4.94 12.65
C LEU A 94 -32.25 3.62 12.69
N SER A 95 -32.27 2.89 11.58
CA SER A 95 -31.46 1.67 11.44
C SER A 95 -29.96 1.98 11.48
N SER A 96 -29.14 0.98 11.85
CA SER A 96 -27.67 1.13 11.86
C SER A 96 -27.11 1.50 10.48
N VAL A 97 -27.71 1.00 9.41
CA VAL A 97 -27.29 1.30 8.03
C VAL A 97 -27.49 2.78 7.72
N VAL A 98 -28.68 3.32 8.03
CA VAL A 98 -28.99 4.74 7.83
C VAL A 98 -28.10 5.62 8.69
N ARG A 99 -27.92 5.26 9.97
CA ARG A 99 -27.05 5.99 10.89
C ARG A 99 -25.61 6.07 10.37
N ASP A 100 -25.05 4.95 9.91
CA ASP A 100 -23.67 4.92 9.41
C ASP A 100 -23.52 5.72 8.10
N GLN A 101 -24.55 5.76 7.24
CA GLN A 101 -24.61 6.64 6.07
C GLN A 101 -24.62 8.12 6.45
N ILE A 102 -25.46 8.52 7.42
CA ILE A 102 -25.49 9.89 7.95
C ILE A 102 -24.12 10.24 8.53
N LEU A 103 -23.54 9.35 9.34
CA LEU A 103 -22.24 9.56 9.95
C LEU A 103 -21.15 9.80 8.91
N ASN A 104 -21.07 8.95 7.88
CA ASN A 104 -20.10 9.13 6.80
C ASN A 104 -20.26 10.48 6.10
N THR A 105 -21.50 10.86 5.77
CA THR A 105 -21.80 12.14 5.11
C THR A 105 -21.34 13.30 5.97
N VAL A 106 -21.72 13.30 7.25
CA VAL A 106 -21.37 14.36 8.21
C VAL A 106 -19.87 14.48 8.40
N CYS A 107 -19.17 13.35 8.57
CA CYS A 107 -17.72 13.34 8.76
C CYS A 107 -16.97 13.85 7.52
N VAL A 108 -17.43 13.47 6.31
CA VAL A 108 -16.84 13.93 5.04
C VAL A 108 -17.10 15.43 4.83
N ASP A 109 -18.33 15.89 5.02
CA ASP A 109 -18.73 17.28 4.80
C ASP A 109 -18.03 18.23 5.78
N ILE A 110 -17.96 17.86 7.07
CA ILE A 110 -17.29 18.66 8.09
C ILE A 110 -15.77 18.73 7.81
N LYS A 111 -15.16 17.62 7.39
CA LYS A 111 -13.73 17.59 7.01
C LYS A 111 -13.47 18.49 5.80
N ALA A 112 -14.32 18.43 4.77
CA ALA A 112 -14.20 19.25 3.58
C ALA A 112 -14.44 20.75 3.85
N ALA A 113 -15.41 21.09 4.69
CA ALA A 113 -15.80 22.47 4.94
C ALA A 113 -14.84 23.20 5.90
N ILE A 114 -14.42 22.56 7.00
CA ILE A 114 -13.70 23.23 8.10
C ILE A 114 -12.51 22.42 8.65
N ASN A 115 -12.08 21.35 7.96
CA ASN A 115 -10.97 20.48 8.36
C ASN A 115 -11.10 19.92 9.79
N VAL A 116 -12.33 19.56 10.19
CA VAL A 116 -12.59 18.83 11.43
C VAL A 116 -12.88 17.37 11.07
N THR A 117 -12.15 16.45 11.68
CA THR A 117 -12.29 15.01 11.45
C THR A 117 -13.04 14.37 12.61
N CYS A 118 -13.93 13.43 12.30
CA CYS A 118 -14.49 12.55 13.31
C CYS A 118 -13.38 11.71 13.95
N THR A 119 -13.31 11.69 15.27
CA THR A 119 -12.29 10.92 15.99
C THR A 119 -12.72 9.48 16.23
N ARG A 120 -14.03 9.22 16.15
CA ARG A 120 -14.61 7.90 16.36
C ARG A 120 -15.87 7.71 15.53
N PHE A 121 -16.28 6.45 15.40
CA PHE A 121 -17.47 6.09 14.63
C PHE A 121 -18.71 5.79 15.47
N ALA A 122 -18.58 5.83 16.80
CA ALA A 122 -19.66 5.55 17.72
C ALA A 122 -19.43 6.22 19.09
N PRO A 123 -20.49 6.36 19.92
CA PRO A 123 -20.43 6.83 21.30
C PRO A 123 -19.51 5.99 22.18
N VAL A 124 -18.79 6.60 23.12
CA VAL A 124 -18.03 5.88 24.14
C VAL A 124 -19.02 5.29 25.15
N VAL A 125 -18.94 3.98 25.38
CA VAL A 125 -19.73 3.27 26.41
C VAL A 125 -18.92 2.96 27.65
N PHE A 126 -17.59 2.87 27.53
CA PHE A 126 -16.69 2.60 28.63
C PHE A 126 -15.31 3.19 28.33
N GLN A 127 -14.63 3.69 29.36
CA GLN A 127 -13.28 4.20 29.25
C GLN A 127 -12.45 3.85 30.50
N ILE A 128 -11.18 3.51 30.29
CA ILE A 128 -10.26 3.15 31.38
C ILE A 128 -8.84 3.68 31.08
N PRO A 129 -8.15 4.29 32.05
CA PRO A 129 -6.74 4.65 31.88
C PRO A 129 -5.88 3.38 31.82
N ILE A 130 -4.95 3.32 30.85
CA ILE A 130 -3.99 2.23 30.73
C ILE A 130 -2.63 2.72 31.20
N THR A 131 -2.07 2.06 32.20
CA THR A 131 -0.75 2.33 32.77
C THR A 131 0.19 1.17 32.47
N LYS A 132 1.45 1.42 32.10
CA LYS A 132 2.46 0.35 32.00
C LYS A 132 2.80 -0.22 33.37
N ASN A 133 2.89 0.65 34.37
CA ASN A 133 3.18 0.33 35.76
C ASN A 133 2.27 1.14 36.69
N ALA A 134 1.95 0.62 37.88
CA ALA A 134 1.06 1.28 38.84
C ALA A 134 1.55 2.66 39.33
N SER A 135 2.85 2.94 39.17
CA SER A 135 3.49 4.20 39.59
C SER A 135 3.72 5.20 38.45
N GLU A 136 3.39 4.83 37.21
CA GLU A 136 3.58 5.67 36.03
C GLU A 136 2.29 6.39 35.62
N PRO A 137 2.39 7.59 35.02
CA PRO A 137 1.22 8.22 34.42
C PRO A 137 0.61 7.29 33.35
N PRO A 138 -0.72 7.33 33.15
CA PRO A 138 -1.37 6.57 32.10
C PRO A 138 -0.73 6.85 30.74
N VAL A 139 -0.48 5.79 29.98
CA VAL A 139 -0.09 5.85 28.57
C VAL A 139 -1.17 6.54 27.75
N GLY A 140 -2.43 6.29 28.11
CA GLY A 140 -3.59 6.88 27.47
C GLY A 140 -4.89 6.35 28.07
N MET A 141 -6.01 6.83 27.52
CA MET A 141 -7.36 6.38 27.87
C MET A 141 -7.85 5.40 26.81
N LEU A 142 -8.04 4.13 27.19
CA LEU A 142 -8.68 3.14 26.34
C LEU A 142 -10.19 3.42 26.31
N GLN A 143 -10.75 3.65 25.12
CA GLN A 143 -12.18 3.88 24.91
C GLN A 143 -12.83 2.71 24.18
N ILE A 144 -13.91 2.17 24.74
CA ILE A 144 -14.80 1.18 24.13
C ILE A 144 -16.03 1.92 23.62
N LEU A 145 -16.40 1.69 22.35
CA LEU A 145 -17.50 2.39 21.67
C LEU A 145 -18.82 1.61 21.72
N GLN A 146 -19.95 2.19 21.32
CA GLN A 146 -21.28 1.55 21.29
C GLN A 146 -21.46 0.66 20.05
N GLY A 147 -22.34 -0.35 20.11
CA GLY A 147 -22.63 -1.25 18.98
C GLY A 147 -21.62 -2.39 18.84
N SER A 148 -21.11 -2.81 19.99
CA SER A 148 -19.73 -3.20 20.19
C SER A 148 -19.55 -4.57 20.80
N SER A 149 -20.50 -5.47 20.62
CA SER A 149 -20.33 -6.86 21.06
C SER A 149 -19.10 -7.56 20.42
N MET A 150 -18.42 -6.87 19.48
CA MET A 150 -17.18 -7.25 18.81
C MET A 150 -15.93 -6.43 19.23
N LEU A 151 -16.05 -5.34 20.02
CA LEU A 151 -15.01 -4.29 20.05
C LEU A 151 -14.12 -4.19 21.31
N SER A 152 -14.23 -5.03 22.34
CA SER A 152 -13.24 -4.96 23.44
C SER A 152 -11.83 -5.23 22.89
N HIS A 153 -11.69 -6.27 22.08
CA HIS A 153 -10.43 -6.60 21.39
C HIS A 153 -10.06 -5.58 20.31
N TYR A 154 -11.04 -4.96 19.64
CA TYR A 154 -10.77 -3.91 18.64
C TYR A 154 -10.31 -2.60 19.27
N ALA A 155 -10.91 -2.21 20.41
CA ALA A 155 -10.48 -1.06 21.18
C ALA A 155 -9.04 -1.23 21.66
N ILE A 156 -8.70 -2.41 22.18
CA ILE A 156 -7.33 -2.75 22.60
C ILE A 156 -6.37 -2.73 21.42
N PHE A 157 -6.76 -3.32 20.28
CA PHE A 157 -5.93 -3.32 19.08
C PHE A 157 -5.63 -1.89 18.59
N ARG A 158 -6.67 -1.04 18.49
CA ARG A 158 -6.52 0.35 18.07
C ARG A 158 -5.63 1.12 19.05
N PHE A 159 -5.88 0.99 20.35
CA PHE A 159 -5.09 1.64 21.39
C PHE A 159 -3.63 1.17 21.37
N GLY A 160 -3.41 -0.13 21.17
CA GLY A 160 -2.09 -0.70 21.05
C GLY A 160 -1.32 -0.15 19.85
N HIS A 161 -1.98 -0.01 18.70
CA HIS A 161 -1.36 0.60 17.53
C HIS A 161 -1.09 2.10 17.71
N GLU A 162 -1.98 2.84 18.38
CA GLU A 162 -1.80 4.29 18.62
C GLU A 162 -0.66 4.60 19.60
N HIS A 163 -0.33 3.64 20.48
CA HIS A 163 0.68 3.79 21.52
C HIS A 163 1.87 2.82 21.36
N ASP A 164 2.08 2.25 20.16
CA ASP A 164 3.16 1.34 19.81
C ASP A 164 3.35 0.16 20.80
N LEU A 165 2.24 -0.43 21.25
CA LEU A 165 2.22 -1.59 22.14
C LEU A 165 2.39 -2.89 21.35
N SER A 166 3.26 -3.78 21.83
CA SER A 166 3.46 -5.10 21.23
C SER A 166 2.19 -5.97 21.29
N PRO A 167 2.05 -6.97 20.40
CA PRO A 167 0.92 -7.91 20.45
C PRO A 167 0.76 -8.60 21.80
N GLU A 168 1.86 -8.91 22.48
CA GLU A 168 1.88 -9.52 23.82
C GLU A 168 1.37 -8.54 24.88
N ALA A 169 1.77 -7.26 24.79
CA ALA A 169 1.26 -6.22 25.66
C ALA A 169 -0.25 -6.05 25.47
N GLN A 170 -0.73 -6.00 24.22
CA GLN A 170 -2.16 -5.93 23.90
C GLN A 170 -2.93 -7.15 24.42
N ALA A 171 -2.38 -8.36 24.26
CA ALA A 171 -2.99 -9.59 24.77
C ALA A 171 -3.09 -9.60 26.30
N SER A 172 -2.08 -9.08 27.01
CA SER A 172 -2.09 -9.02 28.48
C SER A 172 -3.12 -8.02 29.04
N MET A 173 -3.49 -7.00 28.27
CA MET A 173 -4.54 -6.03 28.65
C MET A 173 -5.95 -6.64 28.60
N LEU A 174 -6.17 -7.65 27.75
CA LEU A 174 -7.50 -8.17 27.46
C LEU A 174 -8.26 -8.63 28.72
N PRO A 175 -7.74 -9.51 29.59
CA PRO A 175 -8.48 -9.97 30.76
C PRO A 175 -8.93 -8.82 31.68
N GLY A 176 -8.03 -7.87 31.98
CA GLY A 176 -8.32 -6.75 32.87
C GLY A 176 -9.35 -5.78 32.31
N VAL A 177 -9.28 -5.47 31.02
CA VAL A 177 -10.28 -4.63 30.34
C VAL A 177 -11.66 -5.31 30.32
N CYS A 178 -11.69 -6.62 30.11
CA CYS A 178 -12.92 -7.40 30.04
C CYS A 178 -13.62 -7.50 31.39
N GLU A 179 -12.87 -7.73 32.46
CA GLU A 179 -13.39 -7.71 33.83
C GLU A 179 -13.90 -6.32 34.20
N ALA A 180 -13.11 -5.27 33.96
CA ALA A 180 -13.47 -3.91 34.32
C ALA A 180 -14.68 -3.36 33.54
N SER A 181 -14.80 -3.71 32.26
CA SER A 181 -15.92 -3.28 31.42
C SER A 181 -17.19 -4.10 31.62
N GLN A 182 -17.11 -5.27 32.26
CA GLN A 182 -18.19 -6.26 32.36
C GLN A 182 -18.77 -6.68 30.99
N LEU A 183 -17.99 -6.50 29.92
CA LEU A 183 -18.38 -6.87 28.57
C LEU A 183 -17.89 -8.28 28.23
N PRO A 184 -18.68 -9.08 27.49
CA PRO A 184 -18.27 -10.42 27.09
C PRO A 184 -17.15 -10.34 26.06
N CYS A 185 -15.92 -10.64 26.49
CA CYS A 185 -14.77 -10.78 25.62
C CYS A 185 -14.58 -12.22 25.17
N THR A 186 -15.28 -12.59 24.11
CA THR A 186 -15.27 -13.97 23.61
C THR A 186 -14.28 -14.21 22.46
N ARG A 187 -13.57 -13.18 22.00
CA ARG A 187 -12.71 -13.23 20.81
C ARG A 187 -11.26 -12.95 21.14
N THR A 188 -10.37 -13.66 20.45
CA THR A 188 -8.91 -13.54 20.51
C THR A 188 -8.32 -12.67 19.41
N ARG A 189 -9.16 -12.21 18.46
CA ARG A 189 -8.76 -11.35 17.35
C ARG A 189 -9.72 -10.18 17.20
N SER A 190 -9.19 -9.08 16.70
CA SER A 190 -9.87 -7.81 16.53
C SER A 190 -10.75 -7.84 15.29
N LEU A 191 -12.05 -8.14 15.44
CA LEU A 191 -12.97 -8.18 14.30
C LEU A 191 -13.32 -6.75 13.84
N ARG A 192 -13.03 -6.44 12.58
CA ARG A 192 -13.21 -5.09 12.02
C ARG A 192 -14.46 -4.96 11.16
N HIS A 193 -14.77 -5.99 10.37
CA HIS A 193 -15.96 -6.02 9.52
C HIS A 193 -16.45 -7.47 9.30
N ILE A 194 -17.74 -7.66 9.06
CA ILE A 194 -18.29 -8.90 8.51
C ILE A 194 -18.94 -8.54 7.19
N ALA A 195 -18.34 -8.99 6.09
CA ALA A 195 -18.94 -8.83 4.78
C ALA A 195 -19.98 -9.93 4.58
N VAL A 196 -21.19 -9.58 4.13
CA VAL A 196 -22.22 -10.59 3.80
C VAL A 196 -22.15 -10.86 2.30
N ARG A 197 -21.87 -12.11 1.93
CA ARG A 197 -21.89 -12.58 0.54
C ARG A 197 -22.45 -13.99 0.49
N ASP A 198 -23.38 -14.24 -0.43
CA ASP A 198 -24.09 -15.52 -0.56
C ASP A 198 -24.71 -16.01 0.76
N GLN A 199 -25.33 -15.07 1.51
CA GLN A 199 -25.92 -15.30 2.85
C GLN A 199 -24.93 -15.75 3.95
N LEU A 200 -23.64 -15.78 3.65
CA LEU A 200 -22.58 -16.09 4.59
C LEU A 200 -21.92 -14.80 5.07
N GLY A 201 -21.61 -14.74 6.37
CA GLY A 201 -20.81 -13.68 6.95
C GLY A 201 -19.33 -14.04 6.91
N ILE A 202 -18.53 -13.26 6.17
CA ILE A 202 -17.09 -13.39 6.07
C ILE A 202 -16.44 -12.39 7.02
N PRO A 203 -15.77 -12.83 8.09
CA PRO A 203 -15.10 -11.93 9.02
C PRO A 203 -13.80 -11.39 8.42
N PHE A 204 -13.58 -10.08 8.59
CA PHE A 204 -12.33 -9.38 8.33
C PHE A 204 -11.79 -8.85 9.66
N PHE A 205 -10.63 -9.33 10.06
CA PHE A 205 -9.96 -8.89 11.27
C PHE A 205 -9.05 -7.67 10.99
N ALA A 206 -8.70 -6.93 12.04
CA ALA A 206 -7.98 -5.67 11.90
C ALA A 206 -6.53 -5.84 11.45
N ASP A 207 -5.96 -7.03 11.67
CA ASP A 207 -4.62 -7.48 11.27
C ASP A 207 -4.62 -8.28 9.95
N ASP A 208 -5.78 -8.53 9.34
CA ASP A 208 -5.85 -9.17 8.03
C ASP A 208 -5.53 -8.16 6.92
N GLU A 209 -4.84 -8.63 5.88
CA GLU A 209 -4.88 -7.98 4.57
C GLU A 209 -6.15 -8.44 3.82
N PRO A 210 -7.07 -7.54 3.47
CA PRO A 210 -8.33 -7.91 2.81
C PRO A 210 -8.14 -8.72 1.51
N ALA A 211 -7.06 -8.47 0.76
CA ALA A 211 -6.75 -9.26 -0.44
C ALA A 211 -6.57 -10.76 -0.13
N ASP A 212 -5.97 -11.12 1.01
CA ASP A 212 -5.73 -12.51 1.41
C ASP A 212 -7.04 -13.22 1.78
N VAL A 213 -7.91 -12.53 2.52
CA VAL A 213 -9.23 -13.04 2.90
C VAL A 213 -10.11 -13.28 1.67
N VAL A 214 -10.11 -12.31 0.74
CA VAL A 214 -10.82 -12.39 -0.54
C VAL A 214 -10.28 -13.52 -1.41
N TYR A 215 -8.96 -13.70 -1.47
CA TYR A 215 -8.33 -14.80 -2.18
C TYR A 215 -8.77 -16.16 -1.64
N TRP A 216 -8.63 -16.38 -0.34
CA TRP A 216 -9.03 -17.63 0.30
C TRP A 216 -10.52 -17.95 0.08
N TYR A 217 -11.39 -16.96 0.31
CA TYR A 217 -12.82 -17.14 0.14
C TYR A 217 -13.21 -17.41 -1.32
N GLY A 218 -12.70 -16.61 -2.25
CA GLY A 218 -13.02 -16.74 -3.68
C GLY A 218 -12.48 -18.04 -4.29
N THR A 219 -11.25 -18.44 -3.93
CA THR A 219 -10.65 -19.66 -4.44
C THR A 219 -11.41 -20.91 -3.99
N SER A 220 -11.89 -20.93 -2.73
CA SER A 220 -12.74 -22.02 -2.23
C SER A 220 -14.08 -22.18 -2.98
N ARG A 221 -14.46 -21.16 -3.78
CA ARG A 221 -15.69 -21.09 -4.58
C ARG A 221 -15.41 -21.01 -6.08
N ASN A 222 -14.18 -21.27 -6.52
CA ASN A 222 -13.75 -21.19 -7.92
C ASN A 222 -14.03 -19.83 -8.59
N TRP A 223 -13.95 -18.74 -7.83
CA TRP A 223 -14.08 -17.40 -8.41
C TRP A 223 -12.90 -17.09 -9.32
N THR A 224 -13.21 -16.41 -10.41
CA THR A 224 -12.22 -15.82 -11.30
C THR A 224 -11.42 -14.73 -10.58
N LEU A 225 -10.23 -14.44 -11.11
CA LEU A 225 -9.40 -13.32 -10.64
C LEU A 225 -10.18 -12.00 -10.67
N MET A 226 -11.00 -11.81 -11.69
CA MET A 226 -11.81 -10.60 -11.88
C MET A 226 -12.87 -10.43 -10.80
N GLU A 227 -13.61 -11.50 -10.48
CA GLU A 227 -14.62 -11.46 -9.41
C GLU A 227 -13.99 -11.15 -8.06
N ARG A 228 -12.81 -11.70 -7.78
CA ARG A 228 -12.06 -11.41 -6.55
C ARG A 228 -11.59 -9.96 -6.49
N LYS A 229 -10.97 -9.45 -7.55
CA LYS A 229 -10.51 -8.05 -7.61
C LYS A 229 -11.65 -7.05 -7.49
N GLN A 230 -12.79 -7.33 -8.14
CA GLN A 230 -13.97 -6.47 -8.03
C GLN A 230 -14.52 -6.45 -6.60
N TRP A 231 -14.66 -7.62 -5.97
CA TRP A 231 -15.13 -7.65 -4.59
C TRP A 231 -14.16 -6.98 -3.62
N LEU A 232 -12.86 -7.18 -3.81
CA LEU A 232 -11.85 -6.47 -3.02
C LEU A 232 -11.99 -4.95 -3.18
N ALA A 233 -12.16 -4.44 -4.40
CA ALA A 233 -12.37 -3.02 -4.64
C ALA A 233 -13.63 -2.49 -3.94
N GLU A 234 -14.74 -3.23 -4.01
CA GLU A 234 -15.98 -2.89 -3.28
C GLU A 234 -15.74 -2.79 -1.77
N LEU A 235 -15.05 -3.78 -1.19
CA LEU A 235 -14.73 -3.84 0.24
C LEU A 235 -13.84 -2.67 0.69
N CYS A 236 -12.84 -2.33 -0.11
CA CYS A 236 -11.86 -1.30 0.21
C CYS A 236 -12.40 0.13 0.04
N GLN A 237 -13.53 0.28 -0.65
CA GLN A 237 -14.26 1.54 -0.75
C GLN A 237 -15.25 1.76 0.40
N ILE A 238 -15.50 0.74 1.24
CA ILE A 238 -16.37 0.90 2.40
C ILE A 238 -15.71 1.88 3.37
N GLN A 239 -16.44 2.94 3.72
CA GLN A 239 -16.00 3.94 4.70
C GLN A 239 -16.83 3.86 5.98
N ARG A 240 -16.20 4.27 7.09
CA ARG A 240 -16.87 4.48 8.37
C ARG A 240 -16.29 5.71 9.05
N ALA A 241 -17.16 6.67 9.37
CA ALA A 241 -16.81 8.00 9.86
C ALA A 241 -15.85 8.78 8.94
N GLY A 242 -16.03 8.62 7.61
CA GLY A 242 -15.23 9.32 6.60
C GLY A 242 -13.82 8.76 6.37
N GLU A 243 -13.49 7.63 7.00
CA GLU A 243 -12.22 6.93 6.83
C GLU A 243 -12.44 5.50 6.29
N PRO A 244 -11.45 4.90 5.59
CA PRO A 244 -11.56 3.52 5.10
C PRO A 244 -11.82 2.52 6.23
N LEU A 245 -12.87 1.70 6.08
CA LEU A 245 -13.25 0.70 7.08
C LEU A 245 -12.22 -0.42 7.16
N LEU A 246 -11.64 -0.85 6.03
CA LEU A 246 -10.63 -1.90 5.96
C LEU A 246 -9.28 -1.29 5.58
N ASN A 247 -8.19 -1.88 6.10
CA ASN A 247 -6.84 -1.46 5.75
C ASN A 247 -6.36 -2.24 4.52
N CYS A 248 -6.72 -1.77 3.33
CA CYS A 248 -6.32 -2.41 2.09
C CYS A 248 -4.97 -1.85 1.62
N THR A 249 -3.90 -2.62 1.82
CA THR A 249 -2.55 -2.15 1.49
C THR A 249 -2.10 -2.58 0.08
N ARG A 250 -2.64 -3.70 -0.41
CA ARG A 250 -2.30 -4.28 -1.72
C ARG A 250 -3.51 -4.94 -2.40
N ALA A 251 -3.42 -5.08 -3.72
CA ALA A 251 -4.45 -5.74 -4.52
C ALA A 251 -4.21 -7.24 -4.73
N GLU A 252 -2.95 -7.65 -4.82
CA GLU A 252 -2.56 -9.05 -5.03
C GLU A 252 -2.48 -9.76 -3.68
N ALA A 253 -3.09 -10.94 -3.55
CA ALA A 253 -3.04 -11.75 -2.34
C ALA A 253 -1.66 -12.35 -2.10
N ARG A 254 -1.27 -12.60 -0.85
CA ARG A 254 -0.02 -13.27 -0.50
C ARG A 254 -0.26 -14.77 -0.51
N LEU A 255 0.41 -15.46 -1.43
CA LEU A 255 0.28 -16.91 -1.61
C LEU A 255 1.28 -17.68 -0.74
N PHE A 256 2.44 -17.07 -0.49
CA PHE A 256 3.49 -17.66 0.33
C PHE A 256 4.21 -16.60 1.15
N HIS A 257 4.58 -16.97 2.37
CA HIS A 257 5.42 -16.15 3.24
C HIS A 257 6.34 -17.07 4.03
N LEU A 258 7.63 -16.75 4.08
CA LEU A 258 8.61 -17.48 4.87
C LEU A 258 9.66 -16.50 5.42
N PRO A 259 9.69 -16.25 6.74
CA PRO A 259 10.81 -15.55 7.35
C PRO A 259 12.05 -16.46 7.28
N VAL A 260 13.07 -16.04 6.54
CA VAL A 260 14.32 -16.80 6.39
C VAL A 260 15.29 -16.37 7.47
N MET A 261 15.61 -17.30 8.36
CA MET A 261 16.44 -17.05 9.54
C MET A 261 17.89 -17.49 9.30
N GLU A 262 18.86 -16.69 9.75
CA GLU A 262 20.28 -17.08 9.81
C GLU A 262 20.58 -17.87 11.09
N THR A 263 20.03 -17.39 12.21
CA THR A 263 20.06 -18.04 13.52
C THR A 263 18.69 -17.94 14.17
N ALA A 264 18.48 -18.57 15.34
CA ALA A 264 17.20 -18.54 16.06
C ALA A 264 16.64 -17.11 16.26
N ASP A 265 17.52 -16.12 16.43
CA ASP A 265 17.15 -14.74 16.77
C ASP A 265 17.47 -13.73 15.66
N LYS A 266 18.04 -14.18 14.52
CA LYS A 266 18.47 -13.28 13.45
C LYS A 266 17.81 -13.62 12.13
N GLU A 267 16.85 -12.80 11.73
CA GLU A 267 16.21 -12.86 10.42
C GLU A 267 17.13 -12.28 9.32
N ILE A 268 17.30 -13.01 8.22
CA ILE A 268 17.97 -12.52 7.01
C ILE A 268 17.01 -11.59 6.25
N GLY A 269 15.78 -12.05 6.10
CA GLY A 269 14.66 -11.34 5.50
C GLY A 269 13.50 -12.30 5.26
N THR A 270 12.36 -11.75 4.85
CA THR A 270 11.17 -12.54 4.52
C THR A 270 11.06 -12.76 3.02
N LEU A 271 10.93 -14.02 2.62
CA LEU A 271 10.55 -14.41 1.25
C LEU A 271 9.03 -14.38 1.14
N GLU A 272 8.51 -13.58 0.22
CA GLU A 272 7.09 -13.42 -0.05
C GLU A 272 6.81 -13.70 -1.53
N VAL A 273 5.72 -14.39 -1.82
CA VAL A 273 5.20 -14.55 -3.17
C VAL A 273 3.76 -14.05 -3.18
N LEU A 274 3.54 -12.99 -3.95
CA LEU A 274 2.20 -12.47 -4.21
C LEU A 274 1.56 -13.22 -5.37
N GLU A 275 0.24 -13.12 -5.43
CA GLU A 275 -0.55 -13.57 -6.56
C GLU A 275 -0.02 -12.93 -7.85
N ASP A 276 -0.01 -13.71 -8.93
CA ASP A 276 0.48 -13.30 -10.25
C ASP A 276 2.00 -13.17 -10.40
N GLN A 277 2.78 -13.48 -9.35
CA GLN A 277 4.24 -13.55 -9.42
C GLN A 277 4.71 -14.99 -9.70
N GLU A 278 5.77 -15.12 -10.50
CA GLU A 278 6.45 -16.41 -10.64
C GLU A 278 7.27 -16.70 -9.38
N PRO A 279 7.01 -17.80 -8.64
CA PRO A 279 7.63 -18.02 -7.34
C PRO A 279 9.15 -18.19 -7.44
N ILE A 280 9.64 -18.85 -8.50
CA ILE A 280 11.08 -19.05 -8.66
C ILE A 280 11.85 -17.74 -8.90
N ASP A 281 11.19 -16.73 -9.50
CA ASP A 281 11.79 -15.40 -9.66
C ASP A 281 11.92 -14.67 -8.33
N GLN A 282 10.91 -14.81 -7.45
CA GLN A 282 10.97 -14.22 -6.11
C GLN A 282 12.06 -14.89 -5.27
N VAL A 283 12.21 -16.21 -5.37
CA VAL A 283 13.33 -16.94 -4.74
C VAL A 283 14.66 -16.41 -5.26
N TYR A 284 14.83 -16.29 -6.58
CA TYR A 284 16.06 -15.75 -7.16
C TYR A 284 16.34 -14.32 -6.70
N ALA A 285 15.33 -13.44 -6.71
CA ALA A 285 15.47 -12.05 -6.26
C ALA A 285 15.84 -11.97 -4.77
N PHE A 286 15.28 -12.86 -3.94
CA PHE A 286 15.65 -12.97 -2.53
C PHE A 286 17.11 -13.42 -2.36
N LEU A 287 17.51 -14.50 -3.05
CA LEU A 287 18.89 -15.01 -3.00
C LEU A 287 19.89 -13.95 -3.47
N GLU A 288 19.52 -13.14 -4.46
CA GLU A 288 20.35 -12.05 -4.97
C GLU A 288 20.48 -10.90 -3.99
N LYS A 289 19.36 -10.44 -3.42
CA LYS A 289 19.34 -9.37 -2.43
C LYS A 289 20.16 -9.70 -1.18
N HIS A 290 20.22 -10.99 -0.81
CA HIS A 290 20.89 -11.45 0.40
C HIS A 290 22.23 -12.18 0.15
N ASP A 291 22.67 -12.27 -1.12
CA ASP A 291 23.89 -12.94 -1.59
C ASP A 291 24.03 -14.42 -1.13
N LEU A 292 22.95 -15.18 -1.27
CA LEU A 292 22.81 -16.57 -0.77
C LEU A 292 22.98 -17.65 -1.86
N PHE A 293 23.58 -17.33 -3.01
CA PHE A 293 23.61 -18.27 -4.15
C PHE A 293 24.51 -19.49 -3.95
N GLN A 294 25.56 -19.38 -3.13
CA GLN A 294 26.48 -20.49 -2.85
C GLN A 294 26.30 -21.09 -1.44
N THR A 295 25.23 -20.74 -0.73
CA THR A 295 24.90 -21.34 0.58
C THR A 295 24.07 -22.62 0.41
N ALA A 296 24.51 -23.55 -0.43
CA ALA A 296 23.85 -24.87 -0.50
C ALA A 296 23.84 -25.49 0.92
N PRO A 297 22.69 -25.99 1.43
CA PRO A 297 21.47 -26.34 0.69
C PRO A 297 20.35 -25.28 0.69
N VAL A 298 20.58 -24.05 1.17
CA VAL A 298 19.54 -23.03 1.38
C VAL A 298 18.85 -22.63 0.07
N ASN A 299 19.59 -22.47 -1.02
CA ASN A 299 19.05 -22.11 -2.33
C ASN A 299 18.09 -23.17 -2.91
N GLU A 300 18.49 -24.44 -2.92
CA GLU A 300 17.66 -25.55 -3.40
C GLU A 300 16.45 -25.77 -2.48
N SER A 301 16.65 -25.63 -1.18
CA SER A 301 15.57 -25.77 -0.19
C SER A 301 14.52 -24.68 -0.34
N LEU A 302 14.92 -23.42 -0.51
CA LEU A 302 13.97 -22.31 -0.70
C LEU A 302 13.17 -22.46 -2.00
N ALA A 303 13.82 -22.84 -3.10
CA ALA A 303 13.12 -23.10 -4.36
C ALA A 303 12.10 -24.24 -4.22
N ASN A 304 12.50 -25.35 -3.62
CA ASN A 304 11.64 -26.53 -3.46
C ASN A 304 10.45 -26.23 -2.53
N ILE A 305 10.70 -25.66 -1.34
CA ILE A 305 9.65 -25.30 -0.39
C ILE A 305 8.67 -24.32 -1.03
N THR A 306 9.17 -23.30 -1.73
CA THR A 306 8.30 -22.29 -2.37
C THR A 306 7.47 -22.92 -3.49
N CYS A 307 8.09 -23.66 -4.43
CA CYS A 307 7.38 -24.29 -5.54
C CYS A 307 6.42 -25.41 -5.12
N GLN A 308 6.63 -26.02 -3.95
CA GLN A 308 5.71 -26.99 -3.36
C GLN A 308 4.43 -26.31 -2.83
N HIS A 309 4.53 -25.09 -2.29
CA HIS A 309 3.39 -24.35 -1.75
C HIS A 309 2.67 -23.50 -2.81
N VAL A 310 3.42 -22.92 -3.75
CA VAL A 310 2.90 -22.13 -4.86
C VAL A 310 3.42 -22.72 -6.16
N PRO A 311 2.56 -23.26 -7.05
CA PRO A 311 3.00 -23.90 -8.27
C PRO A 311 3.85 -22.98 -9.14
N CYS A 312 5.09 -23.40 -9.40
CA CYS A 312 5.98 -22.71 -10.33
C CYS A 312 5.62 -23.08 -11.77
N THR A 313 5.50 -22.08 -12.65
CA THR A 313 5.29 -22.34 -14.08
C THR A 313 6.58 -22.80 -14.77
N ARG A 314 7.72 -22.46 -14.16
CA ARG A 314 9.05 -22.86 -14.63
C ARG A 314 10.03 -23.07 -13.47
N LEU A 315 11.06 -23.87 -13.73
CA LEU A 315 12.13 -24.14 -12.75
C LEU A 315 13.34 -23.20 -12.92
N ARG A 316 13.52 -22.64 -14.11
CA ARG A 316 14.60 -21.68 -14.38
C ARG A 316 14.11 -20.28 -14.02
N PRO A 317 14.77 -19.54 -13.11
CA PRO A 317 14.38 -18.17 -12.78
C PRO A 317 14.71 -17.19 -13.91
N ARG A 318 14.00 -16.06 -13.92
CA ARG A 318 14.28 -14.88 -14.73
C ARG A 318 14.47 -13.72 -13.78
N ARG A 319 15.39 -12.83 -14.16
CA ARG A 319 15.68 -11.66 -13.33
C ARG A 319 14.50 -10.70 -13.38
N ILE A 320 14.02 -10.26 -12.21
CA ILE A 320 13.09 -9.14 -12.11
C ILE A 320 13.90 -7.87 -12.41
N LEU A 321 13.54 -7.15 -13.47
CA LEU A 321 14.23 -5.91 -13.86
C LEU A 321 13.84 -4.79 -12.91
N PHE A 322 12.53 -4.62 -12.72
CA PHE A 322 11.98 -3.67 -11.77
C PHE A 322 10.56 -4.07 -11.36
N THR A 323 10.13 -3.53 -10.24
CA THR A 323 8.73 -3.56 -9.78
C THR A 323 8.21 -2.13 -9.79
N MET A 324 7.03 -1.91 -10.36
CA MET A 324 6.31 -0.64 -10.30
C MET A 324 5.00 -0.81 -9.53
N GLN A 325 4.54 0.26 -8.90
CA GLN A 325 3.23 0.31 -8.26
C GLN A 325 2.28 1.12 -9.14
N ALA A 326 1.11 0.58 -9.41
CA ALA A 326 0.04 1.29 -10.11
C ALA A 326 -1.23 1.30 -9.26
N THR A 327 -1.89 2.44 -9.14
CA THR A 327 -3.14 2.54 -8.38
C THR A 327 -4.34 2.45 -9.31
N TYR A 328 -5.23 1.49 -9.07
CA TYR A 328 -6.46 1.31 -9.82
C TYR A 328 -7.61 0.96 -8.86
N LEU A 329 -8.77 1.59 -9.04
CA LEU A 329 -9.93 1.48 -8.13
C LEU A 329 -9.60 1.76 -6.64
N GLY A 330 -8.59 2.60 -6.39
CA GLY A 330 -8.11 2.91 -5.03
C GLY A 330 -7.16 1.88 -4.43
N LEU A 331 -6.84 0.80 -5.16
CA LEU A 331 -5.94 -0.26 -4.73
C LEU A 331 -4.58 -0.14 -5.39
N LYS A 332 -3.52 -0.41 -4.64
CA LYS A 332 -2.15 -0.47 -5.16
C LYS A 332 -1.88 -1.87 -5.71
N HIS A 333 -1.62 -1.93 -7.01
CA HIS A 333 -1.17 -3.12 -7.72
C HIS A 333 0.34 -3.14 -7.84
N SER A 334 0.94 -4.31 -7.63
CA SER A 334 2.37 -4.54 -7.87
C SER A 334 2.57 -5.16 -9.25
N ILE A 335 3.27 -4.47 -10.15
CA ILE A 335 3.56 -4.92 -11.50
C ILE A 335 5.05 -5.16 -11.64
N GLN A 336 5.45 -6.39 -11.98
CA GLN A 336 6.85 -6.79 -12.12
C GLN A 336 7.21 -7.04 -13.57
N LEU A 337 8.16 -6.29 -14.12
CA LEU A 337 8.73 -6.61 -15.42
C LEU A 337 9.95 -7.53 -15.24
N VAL A 338 9.85 -8.73 -15.78
CA VAL A 338 10.93 -9.73 -15.77
C VAL A 338 11.66 -9.74 -17.12
N GLN A 339 12.95 -10.07 -17.09
CA GLN A 339 13.80 -10.24 -18.27
C GLN A 339 13.11 -11.18 -19.27
N PRO A 340 12.90 -10.75 -20.53
CA PRO A 340 12.36 -11.64 -21.56
C PRO A 340 13.39 -12.68 -22.03
N GLU A 341 12.92 -13.76 -22.63
CA GLU A 341 13.77 -14.64 -23.44
C GLU A 341 14.15 -13.97 -24.76
N GLU A 342 13.19 -13.28 -25.39
CA GLU A 342 13.38 -12.52 -26.62
C GLU A 342 12.72 -11.14 -26.51
N ASP A 343 13.39 -10.10 -27.04
CA ASP A 343 12.88 -8.73 -27.04
C ASP A 343 11.61 -8.57 -27.91
N TRP A 344 11.38 -9.48 -28.85
CA TRP A 344 10.26 -9.46 -29.80
C TRP A 344 9.45 -10.74 -29.73
N VAL A 345 8.17 -10.62 -29.39
CA VAL A 345 7.23 -11.74 -29.38
C VAL A 345 6.48 -11.74 -30.72
N CYS A 346 6.63 -12.80 -31.49
CA CYS A 346 6.02 -12.92 -32.81
C CYS A 346 4.91 -13.98 -32.83
N ALA A 347 3.72 -13.60 -33.30
CA ALA A 347 2.62 -14.52 -33.55
C ALA A 347 2.36 -14.62 -35.05
N GLU A 348 2.12 -15.83 -35.54
CA GLU A 348 1.67 -16.07 -36.91
C GLU A 348 0.15 -16.13 -36.94
N SER A 349 -0.47 -15.35 -37.83
CA SER A 349 -1.92 -15.37 -38.05
C SER A 349 -2.21 -15.18 -39.53
N PHE A 350 -2.95 -16.13 -40.11
CA PHE A 350 -3.38 -16.12 -41.51
C PHE A 350 -2.25 -15.83 -42.52
N GLY A 351 -1.07 -16.42 -42.31
CA GLY A 351 0.09 -16.26 -43.21
C GLY A 351 0.88 -14.97 -43.05
N SER A 352 0.54 -14.12 -42.06
CA SER A 352 1.32 -12.94 -41.68
C SER A 352 1.95 -13.13 -40.29
N LYS A 353 3.25 -12.83 -40.17
CA LYS A 353 3.98 -12.83 -38.89
C LYS A 353 3.91 -11.42 -38.31
N LYS A 354 3.19 -11.25 -37.19
CA LYS A 354 3.11 -9.99 -36.46
C LYS A 354 4.00 -10.07 -35.23
N CYS A 355 5.08 -9.29 -35.22
CA CYS A 355 5.99 -9.17 -34.08
C CYS A 355 5.65 -7.92 -33.27
N GLN A 356 5.62 -8.05 -31.95
CA GLN A 356 5.46 -6.94 -31.01
C GLN A 356 6.59 -6.98 -30.00
N HIS A 357 7.06 -5.80 -29.60
CA HIS A 357 8.08 -5.70 -28.55
C HIS A 357 7.54 -6.24 -27.23
N TYR A 358 8.36 -6.97 -26.47
CA TYR A 358 7.97 -7.64 -25.23
C TYR A 358 7.25 -6.71 -24.23
N VAL A 359 7.75 -5.48 -24.07
CA VAL A 359 7.12 -4.46 -23.21
C VAL A 359 5.67 -4.15 -23.64
N GLN A 360 5.38 -4.14 -24.95
CA GLN A 360 4.03 -3.92 -25.44
C GLN A 360 3.11 -5.09 -25.10
N VAL A 361 3.60 -6.31 -25.26
CA VAL A 361 2.85 -7.52 -24.90
C VAL A 361 2.54 -7.54 -23.41
N LYS A 362 3.53 -7.24 -22.57
CA LYS A 362 3.34 -7.16 -21.12
C LYS A 362 2.39 -6.06 -20.70
N CYS A 363 2.46 -4.89 -21.33
CA CYS A 363 1.49 -3.82 -21.12
C CYS A 363 0.05 -4.31 -21.35
N ILE A 364 -0.21 -4.97 -22.49
CA ILE A 364 -1.54 -5.50 -22.83
C ILE A 364 -1.99 -6.54 -21.81
N GLU A 365 -1.11 -7.45 -21.41
CA GLU A 365 -1.40 -8.48 -20.40
C GLU A 365 -1.76 -7.85 -19.04
N TYR A 366 -1.00 -6.87 -18.56
CA TYR A 366 -1.30 -6.22 -17.28
C TYR A 366 -2.61 -5.43 -17.33
N CYS A 367 -2.84 -4.70 -18.43
CA CYS A 367 -4.08 -3.98 -18.66
C CYS A 367 -5.29 -4.93 -18.61
N ALA A 368 -5.27 -6.01 -19.40
CA ALA A 368 -6.37 -6.98 -19.44
C ALA A 368 -6.62 -7.65 -18.08
N LYS A 369 -5.56 -7.85 -17.29
CA LYS A 369 -5.61 -8.61 -16.04
C LYS A 369 -5.93 -7.79 -14.80
N HIS A 370 -5.45 -6.54 -14.72
CA HIS A 370 -5.58 -5.70 -13.54
C HIS A 370 -6.56 -4.55 -13.76
N MET A 371 -6.75 -4.10 -15.00
CA MET A 371 -7.46 -2.85 -15.32
C MET A 371 -8.39 -2.98 -16.56
N PRO A 372 -9.26 -4.00 -16.63
CA PRO A 372 -10.00 -4.30 -17.87
C PRO A 372 -11.02 -3.23 -18.27
N SER A 373 -11.49 -2.41 -17.33
CA SER A 373 -12.41 -1.30 -17.61
C SER A 373 -11.72 0.06 -17.65
N TRP A 374 -10.38 0.10 -17.67
CA TRP A 374 -9.65 1.35 -17.81
C TRP A 374 -9.60 1.75 -19.28
N ALA A 375 -10.29 2.84 -19.64
CA ALA A 375 -10.39 3.30 -21.03
C ALA A 375 -9.02 3.61 -21.67
N GLU A 376 -8.01 3.93 -20.87
CA GLU A 376 -6.63 4.16 -21.34
C GLU A 376 -5.89 2.86 -21.69
N CYS A 377 -6.37 1.70 -21.19
CA CYS A 377 -5.92 0.38 -21.62
C CYS A 377 -6.56 -0.09 -22.93
N GLU A 378 -7.71 0.49 -23.33
CA GLU A 378 -8.25 0.31 -24.67
C GLU A 378 -7.45 1.20 -25.62
N GLY A 379 -6.59 0.60 -26.43
CA GLY A 379 -5.93 1.30 -27.53
C GLY A 379 -6.95 1.81 -28.55
N THR A 380 -7.64 2.91 -28.26
CA THR A 380 -8.49 3.61 -29.22
C THR A 380 -7.57 4.28 -30.22
N PHE A 381 -7.57 3.76 -31.45
CA PHE A 381 -6.91 4.39 -32.60
C PHE A 381 -7.60 5.72 -32.91
N VAL A 382 -7.14 6.82 -32.32
CA VAL A 382 -7.62 8.15 -32.71
C VAL A 382 -6.91 8.56 -34.01
N LEU A 383 -7.63 8.42 -35.14
CA LEU A 383 -7.23 9.03 -36.41
C LEU A 383 -7.28 10.57 -36.27
N LYS A 384 -6.14 11.20 -35.92
CA LYS A 384 -5.98 12.65 -36.13
C LYS A 384 -5.54 12.91 -37.57
N ASN A 385 -6.35 13.65 -38.32
CA ASN A 385 -6.26 14.13 -39.71
C ASN A 385 -4.96 13.93 -40.53
N ALA A 386 -5.21 13.64 -41.81
CA ALA A 386 -4.29 13.33 -42.90
C ALA A 386 -3.13 14.34 -43.13
N SER A 387 -1.98 14.14 -42.48
CA SER A 387 -0.67 14.49 -43.05
C SER A 387 0.41 13.50 -42.59
N VAL A 388 1.38 13.32 -43.47
CA VAL A 388 2.49 12.34 -43.48
C VAL A 388 3.32 12.46 -42.19
N ASP A 389 3.78 11.32 -41.64
CA ASP A 389 4.47 11.14 -40.34
C ASP A 389 3.58 11.04 -39.09
N ARG A 390 2.64 10.09 -39.07
CA ARG A 390 1.85 9.75 -37.87
C ARG A 390 2.17 8.35 -37.35
N ALA A 391 2.94 8.29 -36.26
CA ALA A 391 2.98 7.13 -35.40
C ALA A 391 1.62 6.99 -34.71
N CYS A 392 0.99 5.81 -34.84
CA CYS A 392 -0.14 5.42 -34.00
C CYS A 392 0.38 5.30 -32.57
N VAL A 393 0.06 6.25 -31.69
CA VAL A 393 0.35 6.14 -30.25
C VAL A 393 -0.99 5.88 -29.57
N PRO A 394 -1.27 4.65 -29.09
CA PRO A 394 -2.32 4.46 -28.09
C PRO A 394 -2.08 5.44 -26.94
N LEU A 395 -3.08 5.78 -26.14
CA LEU A 395 -2.84 6.34 -24.80
C LEU A 395 -2.15 5.28 -23.93
N ASP A 396 -0.92 4.91 -24.28
CA ASP A 396 -0.16 3.80 -23.72
C ASP A 396 0.52 4.27 -22.44
N VAL A 397 -0.25 4.78 -21.48
CA VAL A 397 0.26 5.30 -20.20
C VAL A 397 1.09 4.22 -19.51
N MET A 398 0.57 2.99 -19.48
CA MET A 398 1.25 1.84 -18.90
C MET A 398 2.51 1.47 -19.70
N GLY A 399 2.44 1.36 -21.03
CA GLY A 399 3.62 1.03 -21.84
C GLY A 399 4.69 2.12 -21.79
N ASN A 400 4.31 3.40 -21.75
CA ASN A 400 5.24 4.51 -21.55
C ASN A 400 5.90 4.44 -20.18
N ALA A 401 5.12 4.17 -19.11
CA ALA A 401 5.67 3.95 -17.78
C ALA A 401 6.65 2.76 -17.75
N LEU A 402 6.29 1.63 -18.36
CA LEU A 402 7.17 0.46 -18.46
C LEU A 402 8.47 0.77 -19.21
N ARG A 403 8.40 1.47 -20.35
CA ARG A 403 9.58 1.88 -21.12
C ARG A 403 10.46 2.86 -20.35
N GLN A 404 9.85 3.82 -19.65
CA GLN A 404 10.57 4.78 -18.82
C GLN A 404 11.30 4.09 -17.67
N HIS A 405 10.62 3.21 -16.93
CA HIS A 405 11.24 2.42 -15.87
C HIS A 405 12.33 1.48 -16.40
N LEU A 406 12.13 0.89 -17.58
CA LEU A 406 13.17 0.10 -18.24
C LEU A 406 14.39 0.95 -18.60
N THR A 407 14.18 2.17 -19.08
CA THR A 407 15.27 3.12 -19.38
C THR A 407 16.04 3.45 -18.10
N TYR A 408 15.35 3.74 -16.99
CA TYR A 408 16.01 3.99 -15.70
C TYR A 408 16.78 2.78 -15.20
N TYR A 409 16.22 1.58 -15.35
CA TYR A 409 16.91 0.34 -15.01
C TYR A 409 18.18 0.15 -15.84
N GLU A 410 18.09 0.31 -17.16
CA GLU A 410 19.24 0.20 -18.06
C GLU A 410 20.32 1.24 -17.70
N GLU A 411 19.93 2.50 -17.49
CA GLU A 411 20.87 3.54 -17.08
C GLU A 411 21.59 3.23 -15.77
N ASP A 412 20.86 2.77 -14.75
CA ASP A 412 21.45 2.37 -13.47
C ASP A 412 22.41 1.19 -13.65
N LEU A 413 21.99 0.16 -14.39
CA LEU A 413 22.80 -1.01 -14.71
C LEU A 413 24.14 -0.62 -15.37
N TRP A 414 24.09 0.30 -16.33
CA TRP A 414 25.27 0.76 -17.05
C TRP A 414 26.08 1.80 -16.29
N LYS A 415 25.54 2.48 -15.27
CA LYS A 415 26.33 3.33 -14.36
C LYS A 415 27.20 2.51 -13.40
N LYS A 416 26.79 1.29 -13.07
CA LYS A 416 27.55 0.42 -12.15
C LYS A 416 28.96 0.11 -12.68
N PRO A 417 29.97 -0.05 -11.79
CA PRO A 417 31.34 -0.39 -12.16
C PRO A 417 31.45 -1.72 -12.93
N ASN A 418 32.58 -1.93 -13.63
CA ASN A 418 32.79 -3.11 -14.46
C ASN A 418 32.64 -4.43 -13.68
N GLY A 419 33.07 -4.48 -12.42
CA GLY A 419 33.00 -5.69 -11.57
C GLY A 419 31.67 -5.98 -10.89
N LYS A 420 30.62 -5.18 -11.12
CA LYS A 420 29.29 -5.40 -10.50
C LYS A 420 28.26 -5.90 -11.51
N ASP A 421 27.34 -6.72 -11.00
CA ASP A 421 26.16 -7.24 -11.71
C ASP A 421 26.47 -7.80 -13.10
N LEU A 422 27.54 -8.59 -13.23
CA LEU A 422 28.00 -9.13 -14.51
C LEU A 422 26.93 -9.94 -15.23
N TYR A 423 26.17 -10.75 -14.48
CA TYR A 423 25.05 -11.51 -15.04
C TYR A 423 23.96 -10.58 -15.57
N ALA A 424 23.63 -9.50 -14.85
CA ALA A 424 22.61 -8.54 -15.29
C ALA A 424 23.02 -7.83 -16.58
N LYS A 425 24.32 -7.48 -16.74
CA LYS A 425 24.85 -6.89 -17.98
C LYS A 425 24.68 -7.80 -19.20
N LEU A 426 24.71 -9.12 -18.99
CA LEU A 426 24.43 -10.12 -20.02
C LEU A 426 22.95 -10.50 -20.11
N GLY A 427 22.06 -9.93 -19.29
CA GLY A 427 20.65 -10.33 -19.23
C GLY A 427 20.44 -11.75 -18.69
N LEU A 428 21.38 -12.27 -17.89
CA LEU A 428 21.39 -13.62 -17.37
C LEU A 428 21.16 -13.66 -15.85
N VAL A 429 20.88 -14.86 -15.35
CA VAL A 429 20.78 -15.19 -13.92
C VAL A 429 22.03 -15.95 -13.46
N LYS A 430 22.39 -15.85 -12.18
CA LYS A 430 23.45 -16.70 -11.61
C LYS A 430 23.11 -18.18 -11.85
N GLY A 431 24.10 -18.95 -12.29
CA GLY A 431 23.91 -20.35 -12.71
C GLY A 431 23.75 -20.57 -14.22
N ALA A 432 23.77 -19.50 -15.04
CA ALA A 432 23.80 -19.64 -16.50
C ALA A 432 25.01 -20.47 -16.98
N THR A 433 24.81 -21.26 -18.04
CA THR A 433 25.85 -22.13 -18.63
C THR A 433 26.84 -21.33 -19.46
N SER A 434 27.99 -21.93 -19.79
CA SER A 434 29.01 -21.28 -20.63
C SER A 434 28.45 -20.89 -22.01
N ASP A 435 27.65 -21.77 -22.60
CA ASP A 435 27.03 -21.58 -23.92
C ASP A 435 26.00 -20.43 -23.89
N GLU A 436 25.24 -20.31 -22.79
CA GLU A 436 24.29 -19.21 -22.61
C GLU A 436 25.00 -17.86 -22.44
N ILE A 437 26.11 -17.86 -21.70
CA ILE A 437 26.95 -16.67 -21.52
C ILE A 437 27.52 -16.21 -22.87
N GLU A 438 28.01 -17.15 -23.69
CA GLU A 438 28.53 -16.86 -25.02
C GLU A 438 27.44 -16.35 -25.97
N ALA A 439 26.29 -17.04 -26.01
CA ALA A 439 25.16 -16.64 -26.85
C ALA A 439 24.64 -15.24 -26.49
N ALA A 440 24.47 -14.95 -25.19
CA ALA A 440 24.03 -13.65 -24.72
C ALA A 440 25.04 -12.54 -25.06
N TYR A 441 26.33 -12.80 -24.88
CA TYR A 441 27.39 -11.84 -25.24
C TYR A 441 27.37 -11.51 -26.73
N HIS A 442 27.33 -12.53 -27.61
CA HIS A 442 27.29 -12.30 -29.05
C HIS A 442 26.04 -11.53 -29.48
N ALA A 443 24.88 -11.83 -28.91
CA ALA A 443 23.65 -11.08 -29.18
C ALA A 443 23.77 -9.60 -28.77
N LEU A 444 24.33 -9.33 -27.59
CA LEU A 444 24.46 -7.97 -27.05
C LEU A 444 25.53 -7.14 -27.75
N VAL A 445 26.64 -7.74 -28.19
CA VAL A 445 27.68 -7.03 -28.95
C VAL A 445 27.18 -6.53 -30.30
N LEU A 446 26.24 -7.22 -30.93
CA LEU A 446 25.59 -6.73 -32.15
C LEU A 446 24.81 -5.44 -31.91
N ARG A 447 24.26 -5.26 -30.69
CA ARG A 447 23.51 -4.07 -30.27
C ARG A 447 24.42 -2.96 -29.72
N PHE A 448 25.37 -3.32 -28.87
CA PHE A 448 26.28 -2.43 -28.15
C PHE A 448 27.73 -2.71 -28.59
N ASN A 449 28.07 -2.29 -29.81
CA ASN A 449 29.39 -2.50 -30.36
C ASN A 449 30.36 -1.36 -29.97
N ASN A 450 31.65 -1.55 -30.26
CA ASN A 450 32.70 -0.58 -29.93
C ASN A 450 32.54 0.78 -30.65
N GLU A 451 31.83 0.82 -31.77
CA GLU A 451 31.63 2.04 -32.56
C GLU A 451 30.44 2.85 -32.05
N THR A 452 29.34 2.19 -31.69
CA THR A 452 28.11 2.84 -31.23
C THR A 452 28.14 3.17 -29.75
N GLU A 453 28.58 2.22 -28.91
CA GLU A 453 28.51 2.31 -27.46
C GLU A 453 29.76 1.72 -26.77
N PRO A 454 30.96 2.34 -26.93
CA PRO A 454 32.23 1.77 -26.47
C PRO A 454 32.27 1.47 -24.97
N GLN A 455 31.63 2.32 -24.14
CA GLN A 455 31.58 2.14 -22.69
C GLN A 455 30.75 0.90 -22.28
N LYS A 456 29.65 0.62 -22.99
CA LYS A 456 28.84 -0.59 -22.73
C LYS A 456 29.55 -1.83 -23.27
N TYR A 457 30.19 -1.72 -24.44
CA TYR A 457 30.97 -2.79 -25.02
C TYR A 457 32.11 -3.27 -24.10
N GLU A 458 32.87 -2.34 -23.51
CA GLU A 458 33.93 -2.67 -22.54
C GLU A 458 33.37 -3.42 -21.32
N LYS A 459 32.20 -3.00 -20.82
CA LYS A 459 31.50 -3.64 -19.70
C LYS A 459 30.99 -5.03 -20.05
N LEU A 460 30.45 -5.23 -21.25
CA LEU A 460 30.03 -6.52 -21.77
C LEU A 460 31.21 -7.48 -21.89
N ARG A 461 32.32 -7.01 -22.45
CA ARG A 461 33.54 -7.80 -22.57
C ARG A 461 34.09 -8.20 -21.20
N ALA A 462 34.14 -7.27 -20.24
CA ALA A 462 34.57 -7.58 -18.87
C ALA A 462 33.65 -8.61 -18.20
N ALA A 463 32.33 -8.55 -18.44
CA ALA A 463 31.38 -9.55 -17.95
C ALA A 463 31.63 -10.92 -18.59
N TYR A 464 31.78 -10.99 -19.90
CA TYR A 464 32.09 -12.23 -20.62
C TYR A 464 33.42 -12.84 -20.17
N ASP A 465 34.50 -12.05 -20.14
CA ASP A 465 35.86 -12.49 -19.75
C ASP A 465 35.94 -13.04 -18.32
N THR A 466 34.99 -12.65 -17.46
CA THR A 466 34.89 -13.11 -16.07
C THR A 466 33.94 -14.30 -15.92
N LEU A 467 32.79 -14.28 -16.58
CA LEU A 467 31.75 -15.30 -16.41
C LEU A 467 31.96 -16.53 -17.29
N HIS A 468 32.62 -16.40 -18.44
CA HIS A 468 32.94 -17.51 -19.32
C HIS A 468 34.13 -18.34 -18.80
N ASP A 469 35.08 -17.69 -18.10
CA ASP A 469 36.18 -18.39 -17.43
C ASP A 469 35.68 -19.09 -16.14
N PRO A 470 35.79 -20.42 -16.03
CA PRO A 470 35.22 -21.17 -14.91
C PRO A 470 35.85 -20.81 -13.56
N VAL A 471 37.13 -20.45 -13.53
CA VAL A 471 37.84 -20.08 -12.30
C VAL A 471 37.38 -18.70 -11.85
N LYS A 472 37.37 -17.71 -12.76
CA LYS A 472 36.93 -16.35 -12.41
C LYS A 472 35.46 -16.32 -12.02
N LYS A 473 34.61 -17.08 -12.72
CA LYS A 473 33.19 -17.25 -12.40
C LYS A 473 33.00 -17.79 -10.98
N TYR A 474 33.74 -18.83 -10.60
CA TYR A 474 33.67 -19.42 -9.26
C TYR A 474 33.92 -18.37 -8.17
N TYR A 475 35.00 -17.59 -8.28
CA TYR A 475 35.31 -16.54 -7.29
C TYR A 475 34.32 -15.35 -7.34
N TYR A 476 33.79 -15.03 -8.51
CA TYR A 476 32.75 -14.02 -8.65
C TYR A 476 31.44 -14.43 -7.94
N ASP A 477 31.07 -15.70 -8.04
CA ASP A 477 29.85 -16.26 -7.46
C ASP A 477 29.95 -16.49 -5.94
N LEU A 478 31.15 -16.48 -5.35
CA LEU A 478 31.33 -16.61 -3.90
C LEU A 478 30.59 -15.51 -3.13
N PRO A 479 30.00 -15.85 -1.97
CA PRO A 479 29.29 -14.91 -1.16
C PRO A 479 30.27 -13.89 -0.58
N CYS A 480 29.79 -12.66 -0.44
CA CYS A 480 30.59 -11.59 0.09
C CYS A 480 30.78 -11.71 1.60
N LEU A 481 32.03 -11.63 2.06
CA LEU A 481 32.35 -11.55 3.48
C LEU A 481 32.17 -10.10 3.94
N LYS A 482 31.21 -9.87 4.85
CA LYS A 482 30.92 -8.54 5.38
C LYS A 482 31.93 -8.16 6.46
N PHE A 483 32.75 -7.14 6.18
CA PHE A 483 33.71 -6.56 7.12
C PHE A 483 33.35 -5.09 7.39
N PHE A 484 32.83 -4.78 8.58
CA PHE A 484 32.47 -3.39 8.96
C PHE A 484 31.56 -2.66 7.94
N GLY A 485 30.64 -3.39 7.31
CA GLY A 485 29.75 -2.86 6.26
C GLY A 485 30.35 -2.84 4.85
N LEU A 486 31.61 -3.27 4.68
CA LEU A 486 32.29 -3.41 3.39
C LEU A 486 32.22 -4.85 2.89
N CYS A 487 32.23 -4.99 1.56
CA CYS A 487 32.17 -6.30 0.91
C CYS A 487 33.57 -6.82 0.57
N GLY A 488 34.02 -7.88 1.26
CA GLY A 488 35.24 -8.62 0.97
C GLY A 488 34.99 -9.85 0.09
N LYS A 489 35.51 -9.84 -1.13
CA LYS A 489 35.50 -10.99 -2.07
C LYS A 489 36.83 -11.72 -2.04
N ARG A 490 36.81 -13.05 -1.94
CA ARG A 490 38.01 -13.89 -2.05
C ARG A 490 38.49 -13.92 -3.51
N GLN A 491 39.80 -13.86 -3.69
CA GLN A 491 40.45 -13.95 -4.98
C GLN A 491 41.20 -15.28 -5.16
N ALA A 492 41.60 -15.56 -6.39
CA ALA A 492 42.32 -16.79 -6.75
C ALA A 492 43.70 -16.91 -6.10
N ASP A 493 44.32 -15.79 -5.75
CA ASP A 493 45.62 -15.70 -5.06
C ASP A 493 45.53 -15.90 -3.53
N GLY A 494 44.32 -16.14 -3.01
CA GLY A 494 44.05 -16.24 -1.57
C GLY A 494 43.86 -14.89 -0.87
N GLY A 495 43.97 -13.78 -1.60
CA GLY A 495 43.70 -12.44 -1.11
C GLY A 495 42.20 -12.17 -0.92
N ILE A 496 41.88 -11.11 -0.17
CA ILE A 496 40.52 -10.57 -0.06
C ILE A 496 40.54 -9.16 -0.65
N SER A 497 39.84 -8.96 -1.76
CA SER A 497 39.54 -7.61 -2.24
C SER A 497 38.36 -7.04 -1.49
N ILE A 498 38.57 -5.91 -0.84
CA ILE A 498 37.53 -5.16 -0.14
C ILE A 498 37.02 -4.08 -1.09
N SER A 499 35.70 -4.04 -1.28
CA SER A 499 35.00 -3.01 -2.02
C SER A 499 34.02 -2.28 -1.11
N MET A 500 33.76 -1.00 -1.39
CA MET A 500 33.02 -0.10 -0.50
C MET A 500 31.52 -0.37 -0.40
N ASP A 501 30.98 -1.35 -1.12
CA ASP A 501 29.55 -1.43 -1.32
C ASP A 501 29.02 -2.85 -1.09
N ASN A 502 27.93 -2.91 -0.32
CA ASN A 502 27.00 -4.05 -0.25
C ASN A 502 26.33 -4.30 -1.60
#